data_AF-A0A945XW73-F1
#
_entry.id   AF-A0A945XW73-F1
#
_cell.length_a   1.000
_cell.length_b   1.000
_cell.length_c   1.000
_cell.angle_alpha   90.00
_cell.angle_beta   90.00
_cell.angle_gamma   90.00
#
_symmetry.space_group_name_H-M   'P 1'
#
loop_
_entity.id
_entity.type
_entity.pdbx_description
1 polymer ?
#
loop_
_entity_poly.entity_id
_entity_poly.type
_entity_poly.pdbx_seq_one_letter_code
_entity_poly.pdbx_strand_id
1 'polypeptide(L)'
;MLPDRNRLASLMRWLGANSHSVSAKEQAIATLGSLVAMAAVLTVSYAMPGGDNLLILASSGASAVLIFVVPHGRLSQPWPVLMGHILCAAIGVSCAKWIGTGPITAILTVSLCILAMSLTRSIHPPAGATALTAVLGGTAITDLGYSFVAAPVAVNMLALVGAAFLINLPFRGRRYPAAFQWQRRAALPPNVARSDVRFALSEMNTFMDINEDDLMRIYELARRHADGSGGITPVDLQIGCFFSNGEFGNAWEVREILPAAGHDQVRYRISVGPLGGEIGESTVSQFIDWVAYPVTKDADSWKRMTSTN
;
A
#
# COMPACT_ATOMS: atom_id res chain seq x y z
N MET A 1 -4.60 -10.27 42.09
CA MET A 1 -5.29 -9.33 41.18
C MET A 1 -4.86 -9.64 39.76
N LEU A 2 -5.69 -10.36 39.00
CA LEU A 2 -5.47 -10.58 37.57
C LEU A 2 -5.73 -9.25 36.84
N PRO A 3 -4.86 -8.79 35.93
CA PRO A 3 -5.11 -7.59 35.16
C PRO A 3 -6.40 -7.77 34.35
N ASP A 4 -7.25 -6.76 34.43
CA ASP A 4 -8.53 -6.68 33.73
C ASP A 4 -8.32 -6.99 32.25
N ARG A 5 -8.87 -8.13 31.77
CA ARG A 5 -8.64 -8.67 30.41
C ARG A 5 -8.92 -7.62 29.31
N ASN A 6 -9.80 -6.66 29.59
CA ASN A 6 -10.13 -5.56 28.70
C ASN A 6 -8.99 -4.55 28.51
N ARG A 7 -8.17 -4.29 29.54
CA ARG A 7 -7.00 -3.41 29.45
C ARG A 7 -5.84 -4.04 28.69
N LEU A 8 -5.64 -5.35 28.86
CA LEU A 8 -4.64 -6.09 28.10
C LEU A 8 -5.01 -6.12 26.61
N ALA A 9 -6.28 -6.37 26.30
CA ALA A 9 -6.77 -6.37 24.93
C ALA A 9 -6.76 -4.97 24.29
N SER A 10 -7.03 -3.90 25.04
CA SER A 10 -6.88 -2.53 24.53
C SER A 10 -5.41 -2.16 24.30
N LEU A 11 -4.51 -2.56 25.19
CA LEU A 11 -3.07 -2.35 25.03
C LEU A 11 -2.52 -3.14 23.84
N MET A 12 -2.92 -4.39 23.67
CA MET A 12 -2.56 -5.22 22.52
C MET A 12 -3.07 -4.61 21.21
N ARG A 13 -4.29 -4.06 21.19
CA ARG A 13 -4.81 -3.31 20.05
C ARG A 13 -4.01 -2.04 19.77
N TRP A 14 -3.65 -1.29 20.81
CA TRP A 14 -2.83 -0.08 20.68
C TRP A 14 -1.42 -0.39 20.15
N LEU A 15 -0.83 -1.53 20.57
CA LEU A 15 0.43 -2.06 20.03
C LEU A 15 0.30 -2.68 18.63
N GLY A 16 -0.91 -2.75 18.07
CA GLY A 16 -1.15 -3.30 16.73
C GLY A 16 -1.15 -4.84 16.64
N ALA A 17 -1.29 -5.55 17.77
CA ALA A 17 -1.25 -7.02 17.82
C ALA A 17 -2.50 -7.71 17.21
N ASN A 18 -3.53 -6.94 16.84
CA ASN A 18 -4.75 -7.44 16.18
C ASN A 18 -4.67 -7.26 14.65
N SER A 19 -3.59 -7.72 14.02
CA SER A 19 -3.50 -7.78 12.56
C SER A 19 -4.32 -8.96 12.01
N HIS A 20 -4.88 -8.79 10.82
CA HIS A 20 -5.71 -9.79 10.14
C HIS A 20 -5.03 -11.17 10.11
N SER A 21 -5.81 -12.24 10.34
CA SER A 21 -5.28 -13.60 10.33
C SER A 21 -4.96 -14.04 8.91
N VAL A 22 -3.67 -14.23 8.63
CA VAL A 22 -3.20 -14.81 7.36
C VAL A 22 -3.41 -16.32 7.37
N SER A 23 -3.91 -16.88 6.27
CA SER A 23 -4.15 -18.32 6.11
C SER A 23 -2.92 -19.16 6.46
N ALA A 24 -3.11 -20.29 7.15
CA ALA A 24 -2.04 -21.22 7.50
C ALA A 24 -1.25 -21.72 6.28
N LYS A 25 -1.93 -21.85 5.13
CA LYS A 25 -1.29 -22.19 3.85
C LYS A 25 -0.28 -21.12 3.43
N GLU A 26 -0.65 -19.85 3.55
CA GLU A 26 0.18 -18.73 3.17
C GLU A 26 1.40 -18.61 4.10
N GLN A 27 1.19 -18.81 5.41
CA GLN A 27 2.27 -18.89 6.39
C GLN A 27 3.24 -20.03 6.06
N ALA A 28 2.74 -21.23 5.76
CA ALA A 28 3.58 -22.38 5.42
C ALA A 28 4.39 -22.14 4.14
N ILE A 29 3.78 -21.56 3.09
CA ILE A 29 4.50 -21.21 1.85
C ILE A 29 5.59 -20.16 2.13
N ALA A 30 5.29 -19.13 2.93
CA ALA A 30 6.25 -18.10 3.28
C ALA A 30 7.44 -18.68 4.08
N THR A 31 7.18 -19.50 5.10
CA THR A 31 8.21 -20.10 5.96
C THR A 31 9.06 -21.12 5.22
N LEU A 32 8.45 -22.04 4.47
CA LEU A 32 9.21 -23.03 3.69
C LEU A 32 9.95 -22.36 2.53
N GLY A 33 9.34 -21.36 1.90
CA GLY A 33 9.97 -20.58 0.83
C GLY A 33 11.20 -19.82 1.34
N SER A 34 11.11 -19.16 2.49
CA SER A 34 12.26 -18.46 3.08
C SER A 34 13.36 -19.43 3.50
N LEU A 35 13.02 -20.60 4.06
CA LEU A 35 14.00 -21.64 4.38
C LEU A 35 14.78 -22.09 3.14
N VAL A 36 14.07 -22.43 2.05
CA VAL A 36 14.71 -22.86 0.80
C VAL A 36 15.54 -21.74 0.19
N ALA A 37 15.06 -20.50 0.22
CA ALA A 37 15.80 -19.36 -0.30
C ALA A 37 17.06 -19.07 0.51
N MET A 38 17.01 -19.14 1.84
CA MET A 38 18.19 -18.96 2.69
C MET A 38 19.19 -20.11 2.52
N ALA A 39 18.72 -21.34 2.32
CA ALA A 39 19.59 -22.46 1.95
C ALA A 39 20.25 -22.23 0.58
N ALA A 40 19.53 -21.67 -0.39
CA ALA A 40 20.09 -21.32 -1.69
C ALA A 40 21.15 -20.21 -1.57
N VAL A 41 20.89 -19.16 -0.77
CA VAL A 41 21.88 -18.12 -0.46
C VAL A 41 23.13 -18.76 0.15
N LEU A 42 22.98 -19.58 1.19
CA LEU A 42 24.10 -20.30 1.83
C LEU A 42 24.92 -21.10 0.81
N THR A 43 24.24 -21.88 -0.03
CA THR A 43 24.88 -22.75 -1.03
C THR A 43 25.66 -21.93 -2.05
N VAL A 44 25.06 -20.84 -2.56
CA VAL A 44 25.73 -19.94 -3.52
C VAL A 44 26.91 -19.23 -2.89
N SER A 45 26.79 -18.79 -1.62
CA SER A 45 27.90 -18.16 -0.89
C SER A 45 29.09 -19.12 -0.73
N TYR A 46 28.85 -20.39 -0.39
CA TYR A 46 29.91 -21.40 -0.29
C TYR A 46 30.55 -21.77 -1.63
N ALA A 47 29.80 -21.71 -2.73
CA ALA A 47 30.32 -22.04 -4.06
C ALA A 47 31.25 -20.96 -4.64
N MET A 48 31.29 -19.76 -4.06
CA MET A 48 32.16 -18.67 -4.51
C MET A 48 33.61 -18.86 -4.05
N PRO A 49 34.62 -18.36 -4.79
CA PRO A 49 36.02 -18.41 -4.36
C PRO A 49 36.19 -17.70 -2.99
N GLY A 50 36.75 -18.42 -2.01
CA GLY A 50 36.82 -17.94 -0.61
C GLY A 50 35.54 -18.21 0.22
N GLY A 51 34.66 -19.09 -0.28
CA GLY A 51 33.34 -19.44 0.28
C GLY A 51 33.33 -19.89 1.74
N ASP A 52 34.44 -20.42 2.25
CA ASP A 52 34.57 -20.85 3.65
C ASP A 52 34.39 -19.69 4.65
N ASN A 53 34.61 -18.44 4.20
CA ASN A 53 34.51 -17.22 5.01
C ASN A 53 33.44 -16.23 4.52
N LEU A 54 32.64 -16.58 3.50
CA LEU A 54 31.63 -15.66 2.95
C LEU A 54 30.36 -15.69 3.81
N LEU A 55 30.10 -14.54 4.45
CA LEU A 55 29.06 -14.37 5.46
C LEU A 55 27.65 -14.32 4.84
N ILE A 56 26.74 -15.13 5.36
CA ILE A 56 25.32 -14.79 5.31
C ILE A 56 25.14 -13.52 6.13
N LEU A 57 24.77 -12.44 5.45
CA LEU A 57 24.50 -11.18 6.11
C LEU A 57 23.22 -11.33 6.93
N ALA A 58 23.23 -10.86 8.18
CA ALA A 58 22.03 -10.81 9.01
C ALA A 58 20.88 -10.05 8.30
N SER A 59 21.24 -9.04 7.49
CA SER A 59 20.29 -8.32 6.64
C SER A 59 19.59 -9.20 5.60
N SER A 60 20.22 -10.27 5.11
CA SER A 60 19.60 -11.22 4.17
C SER A 60 18.44 -11.98 4.80
N GLY A 61 18.54 -12.32 6.09
CA GLY A 61 17.43 -12.91 6.84
C GLY A 61 16.24 -11.95 6.95
N ALA A 62 16.48 -10.68 7.26
CA ALA A 62 15.42 -9.66 7.31
C ALA A 62 14.81 -9.37 5.92
N SER A 63 15.61 -9.37 4.86
CA SER A 63 15.10 -9.30 3.48
C SER A 63 14.23 -10.50 3.13
N ALA A 64 14.63 -11.72 3.53
CA ALA A 64 13.84 -12.92 3.30
C ALA A 64 12.47 -12.85 4.00
N VAL A 65 12.41 -12.31 5.23
CA VAL A 65 11.12 -12.07 5.90
C VAL A 65 10.22 -11.18 5.05
N LEU A 66 10.69 -10.01 4.60
CA LEU A 66 9.88 -9.11 3.78
C LEU A 66 9.43 -9.74 2.45
N ILE A 67 10.36 -10.40 1.76
CA ILE A 67 10.11 -10.95 0.42
C ILE A 67 9.12 -12.12 0.46
N PHE A 68 9.18 -12.99 1.47
CA PHE A 68 8.32 -14.16 1.54
C PHE A 68 7.01 -13.92 2.29
N VAL A 69 6.99 -13.02 3.27
CA VAL A 69 5.77 -12.66 4.00
C VAL A 69 4.93 -11.67 3.18
N VAL A 70 5.56 -10.69 2.53
CA VAL A 70 4.88 -9.63 1.77
C VAL A 70 5.47 -9.50 0.35
N PRO A 71 5.32 -10.52 -0.52
CA PRO A 71 5.97 -10.54 -1.84
C PRO A 71 5.55 -9.39 -2.76
N HIS A 72 4.35 -8.84 -2.59
CA HIS A 72 3.85 -7.69 -3.38
C HIS A 72 4.12 -6.35 -2.73
N GLY A 73 4.70 -6.35 -1.53
CA GLY A 73 5.07 -5.13 -0.82
C GLY A 73 6.04 -4.32 -1.66
N ARG A 74 5.85 -3.00 -1.70
CA ARG A 74 6.73 -2.10 -2.47
C ARG A 74 8.18 -2.26 -2.03
N LEU A 75 8.42 -2.39 -0.73
CA LEU A 75 9.74 -2.56 -0.13
C LEU A 75 10.38 -3.94 -0.42
N SER A 76 9.58 -4.92 -0.81
CA SER A 76 10.04 -6.28 -1.12
C SER A 76 10.37 -6.47 -2.60
N GLN A 77 10.01 -5.52 -3.47
CA GLN A 77 10.24 -5.64 -4.91
C GLN A 77 11.74 -5.70 -5.25
N PRO A 78 12.13 -6.28 -6.40
CA PRO A 78 13.55 -6.49 -6.71
C PRO A 78 14.38 -5.21 -6.71
N TRP A 79 13.82 -4.09 -7.16
CA TRP A 79 14.54 -2.82 -7.21
C TRP A 79 14.96 -2.33 -5.81
N PRO A 80 14.05 -2.16 -4.83
CA PRO A 80 14.44 -1.87 -3.45
C PRO A 80 15.42 -2.86 -2.84
N VAL A 81 15.23 -4.17 -3.04
CA VAL A 81 16.13 -5.19 -2.47
C VAL A 81 17.55 -5.04 -3.04
N LEU A 82 17.69 -5.06 -4.36
CA LEU A 82 19.00 -5.05 -5.01
C LEU A 82 19.68 -3.68 -4.83
N MET A 83 19.02 -2.60 -5.24
CA MET A 83 19.62 -1.27 -5.19
C MET A 83 19.78 -0.76 -3.77
N GLY A 84 18.82 -1.04 -2.88
CA GLY A 84 18.95 -0.68 -1.47
C GLY A 84 20.22 -1.28 -0.87
N HIS A 85 20.42 -2.58 -0.99
CA HIS A 85 21.61 -3.25 -0.44
C HIS A 85 22.91 -2.80 -1.08
N ILE A 86 22.98 -2.72 -2.41
CA ILE A 86 24.21 -2.33 -3.14
C ILE A 86 24.61 -0.89 -2.76
N LEU A 87 23.65 0.04 -2.77
CA LEU A 87 23.88 1.44 -2.43
C LEU A 87 24.29 1.60 -0.97
N CYS A 88 23.57 0.95 -0.05
CA CYS A 88 23.87 1.01 1.39
C CYS A 88 25.23 0.39 1.71
N ALA A 89 25.60 -0.72 1.06
CA ALA A 89 26.92 -1.33 1.21
C ALA A 89 28.02 -0.39 0.71
N ALA A 90 27.86 0.23 -0.46
CA ALA A 90 28.83 1.18 -1.01
C ALA A 90 29.01 2.41 -0.11
N ILE A 91 27.90 2.96 0.42
CA ILE A 91 27.94 4.07 1.38
C ILE A 91 28.66 3.64 2.66
N GLY A 92 28.32 2.48 3.22
CA GLY A 92 28.96 1.98 4.44
C GLY A 92 30.47 1.77 4.29
N VAL A 93 30.90 1.16 3.18
CA VAL A 93 32.33 1.00 2.85
C VAL A 93 33.01 2.36 2.67
N SER A 94 32.37 3.31 2.01
CA SER A 94 32.93 4.66 1.79
C SER A 94 33.11 5.40 3.12
N CYS A 95 32.09 5.37 3.98
CA CYS A 95 32.16 5.97 5.31
C CYS A 95 33.23 5.31 6.17
N ALA A 96 33.32 3.97 6.18
CA ALA A 96 34.36 3.25 6.90
C ALA A 96 35.78 3.63 6.42
N LYS A 97 35.98 3.80 5.12
CA LYS A 97 37.27 4.20 4.54
C LYS A 97 37.66 5.66 4.80
N TRP A 98 36.70 6.59 4.76
CA TRP A 98 37.00 8.02 4.83
C TRP A 98 36.88 8.62 6.23
N ILE A 99 35.96 8.11 7.04
CA ILE A 99 35.67 8.60 8.39
C ILE A 99 36.25 7.66 9.45
N GLY A 100 36.41 6.38 9.11
CA GLY A 100 36.80 5.32 10.05
C GLY A 100 35.57 4.61 10.63
N THR A 101 35.81 3.61 11.48
CA THR A 101 34.75 2.79 12.09
C THR A 101 34.32 3.34 13.45
N GLY A 102 33.05 3.18 13.82
CA GLY A 102 32.57 3.48 15.16
C GLY A 102 31.11 3.94 15.20
N PRO A 103 30.58 4.22 16.40
CA PRO A 103 29.17 4.58 16.59
C PRO A 103 28.75 5.85 15.82
N ILE A 104 29.61 6.87 15.79
CA ILE A 104 29.33 8.12 15.07
C ILE A 104 29.26 7.87 13.57
N THR A 105 30.23 7.15 13.00
CA THR A 105 30.20 6.76 11.59
C THR A 105 28.96 5.93 11.26
N ALA A 106 28.56 5.01 12.14
CA ALA A 106 27.38 4.18 11.95
C ALA A 106 26.09 5.02 11.85
N ILE A 107 25.89 6.00 12.73
CA ILE A 107 24.71 6.89 12.71
C ILE A 107 24.70 7.73 11.42
N LEU A 108 25.84 8.30 11.04
CA LEU A 108 25.97 9.05 9.77
C LEU A 108 25.67 8.17 8.57
N THR A 109 26.24 6.97 8.52
CA THR A 109 26.08 6.00 7.44
C THR A 109 24.62 5.64 7.25
N VAL A 110 23.88 5.31 8.32
CA VAL A 110 22.45 4.97 8.24
C VAL A 110 21.65 6.17 7.73
N SER A 111 21.96 7.38 8.20
CA SER A 111 21.28 8.60 7.75
C SER A 111 21.50 8.86 6.25
N LEU A 112 22.72 8.69 5.75
CA LEU A 112 23.03 8.77 4.33
C LEU A 112 22.31 7.68 3.52
N CYS A 113 22.25 6.45 4.05
CA CYS A 113 21.54 5.35 3.40
C CYS A 113 20.04 5.63 3.25
N ILE A 114 19.40 6.18 4.29
CA ILE A 114 17.98 6.57 4.24
C ILE A 114 17.76 7.62 3.15
N LEU A 115 18.59 8.66 3.11
CA LEU A 115 18.51 9.69 2.08
C LEU A 115 18.71 9.10 0.68
N ALA A 116 19.77 8.31 0.49
CA ALA A 116 20.13 7.74 -0.80
C ALA A 116 19.06 6.76 -1.33
N MET A 117 18.51 5.90 -0.48
CA MET A 117 17.39 5.02 -0.83
C MET A 117 16.11 5.81 -1.13
N SER A 118 15.87 6.92 -0.43
CA SER A 118 14.71 7.78 -0.69
C SER A 118 14.81 8.43 -2.07
N LEU A 119 15.99 8.96 -2.42
CA LEU A 119 16.24 9.60 -3.72
C LEU A 119 16.15 8.60 -4.88
N THR A 120 16.65 7.38 -4.69
CA THR A 120 16.63 6.31 -5.71
C THR A 120 15.34 5.48 -5.70
N ARG A 121 14.39 5.80 -4.81
CA ARG A 121 13.14 5.07 -4.59
C ARG A 121 13.36 3.57 -4.33
N SER A 122 14.43 3.25 -3.62
CA SER A 122 14.87 1.89 -3.33
C SER A 122 14.82 1.57 -1.83
N ILE A 123 13.89 2.18 -1.08
CA ILE A 123 13.76 1.96 0.37
C ILE A 123 13.55 0.47 0.64
N HIS A 124 14.56 -0.15 1.24
CA HIS A 124 14.53 -1.51 1.74
C HIS A 124 15.19 -1.52 3.10
N PRO A 125 14.42 -1.45 4.21
CA PRO A 125 14.97 -1.28 5.55
C PRO A 125 16.11 -2.26 5.94
N PRO A 126 16.07 -3.56 5.55
CA PRO A 126 17.19 -4.48 5.79
C PRO A 126 18.54 -4.02 5.21
N ALA A 127 18.54 -3.21 4.15
CA ALA A 127 19.76 -2.67 3.57
C ALA A 127 20.54 -1.77 4.54
N GLY A 128 19.86 -1.09 5.48
CA GLY A 128 20.51 -0.30 6.53
C GLY A 128 21.42 -1.16 7.42
N ALA A 129 21.01 -2.39 7.74
CA ALA A 129 21.84 -3.33 8.48
C ALA A 129 23.08 -3.76 7.67
N THR A 130 22.97 -3.84 6.34
CA THR A 130 24.14 -4.11 5.46
C THR A 130 25.17 -2.99 5.53
N ALA A 131 24.72 -1.72 5.54
CA ALA A 131 25.62 -0.59 5.71
C ALA A 131 26.30 -0.60 7.09
N LEU A 132 25.55 -0.94 8.14
CA LEU A 132 26.10 -1.08 9.48
C LEU A 132 27.12 -2.22 9.56
N THR A 133 26.91 -3.34 8.87
CA THR A 133 27.91 -4.41 8.76
C THR A 133 29.21 -3.89 8.14
N ALA A 134 29.14 -3.06 7.09
CA ALA A 134 30.34 -2.49 6.49
C ALA A 134 31.15 -1.59 7.44
N VAL A 135 30.48 -0.93 8.40
CA VAL A 135 31.11 0.01 9.35
C VAL A 135 31.52 -0.66 10.67
N LEU A 136 30.75 -1.64 11.15
CA LEU A 136 30.87 -2.25 12.47
C LEU A 136 31.28 -3.72 12.44
N GLY A 137 31.47 -4.30 11.24
CA GLY A 137 31.76 -5.73 11.05
C GLY A 137 33.19 -6.15 11.40
N GLY A 138 34.01 -5.26 11.94
CA GLY A 138 35.41 -5.53 12.27
C GLY A 138 36.32 -5.70 11.05
N THR A 139 37.57 -6.08 11.30
CA THR A 139 38.63 -6.17 10.26
C THR A 139 38.25 -7.13 9.13
N ALA A 140 37.62 -8.25 9.46
CA ALA A 140 37.13 -9.23 8.48
C ALA A 140 36.20 -8.64 7.41
N ILE A 141 35.45 -7.59 7.74
CA ILE A 141 34.59 -6.87 6.78
C ILE A 141 35.30 -5.65 6.19
N THR A 142 35.98 -4.84 7.00
CA THR A 142 36.58 -3.60 6.51
C THR A 142 37.70 -3.85 5.51
N ASP A 143 38.43 -4.95 5.66
CA ASP A 143 39.55 -5.33 4.77
C ASP A 143 39.06 -5.73 3.38
N LEU A 144 37.81 -6.21 3.25
CA LEU A 144 37.17 -6.44 1.95
C LEU A 144 37.02 -5.13 1.17
N GLY A 145 36.78 -4.02 1.86
CA GLY A 145 36.52 -2.73 1.21
C GLY A 145 35.37 -2.86 0.21
N TYR A 146 35.59 -2.42 -1.05
CA TYR A 146 34.52 -2.48 -2.06
C TYR A 146 34.23 -3.89 -2.58
N SER A 147 35.09 -4.88 -2.32
CA SER A 147 34.76 -6.27 -2.67
C SER A 147 33.55 -6.74 -1.88
N PHE A 148 33.33 -6.24 -0.64
CA PHE A 148 32.13 -6.48 0.17
C PHE A 148 30.82 -6.24 -0.59
N VAL A 149 30.78 -5.19 -1.42
CA VAL A 149 29.61 -4.82 -2.24
C VAL A 149 29.32 -5.88 -3.30
N ALA A 150 30.35 -6.38 -3.98
CA ALA A 150 30.21 -7.44 -4.98
C ALA A 150 29.94 -8.80 -4.32
N ALA A 151 30.74 -9.16 -3.32
CA ALA A 151 30.62 -10.37 -2.52
C ALA A 151 31.05 -10.07 -1.07
N PRO A 152 30.17 -10.28 -0.07
CA PRO A 152 28.95 -11.09 -0.12
C PRO A 152 27.66 -10.37 -0.58
N VAL A 153 27.60 -9.03 -0.63
CA VAL A 153 26.29 -8.34 -0.69
C VAL A 153 25.51 -8.65 -1.97
N ALA A 154 26.06 -8.36 -3.16
CA ALA A 154 25.33 -8.57 -4.40
C ALA A 154 25.01 -10.05 -4.65
N VAL A 155 25.95 -10.95 -4.32
CA VAL A 155 25.75 -12.41 -4.40
C VAL A 155 24.54 -12.86 -3.57
N ASN A 156 24.50 -12.48 -2.28
CA ASN A 156 23.39 -12.87 -1.40
C ASN A 156 22.05 -12.33 -1.91
N MET A 157 22.00 -11.08 -2.36
CA MET A 157 20.76 -10.47 -2.83
C MET A 157 20.27 -11.03 -4.16
N LEU A 158 21.18 -11.33 -5.09
CA LEU A 158 20.84 -11.97 -6.36
C LEU A 158 20.32 -13.40 -6.13
N ALA A 159 20.98 -14.17 -5.27
CA ALA A 159 20.52 -15.51 -4.89
C ALA A 159 19.14 -15.46 -4.21
N LEU A 160 18.93 -14.52 -3.30
CA LEU A 160 17.65 -14.35 -2.59
C LEU A 160 16.51 -13.93 -3.53
N VAL A 161 16.73 -12.93 -4.39
CA VAL A 161 15.73 -12.47 -5.37
C VAL A 161 15.44 -13.55 -6.41
N GLY A 162 16.47 -14.27 -6.87
CA GLY A 162 16.32 -15.40 -7.80
C GLY A 162 15.50 -16.54 -7.18
N ALA A 163 15.81 -16.92 -5.94
CA ALA A 163 15.04 -17.93 -5.21
C ALA A 163 13.58 -17.48 -5.00
N ALA A 164 13.36 -16.21 -4.62
CA ALA A 164 12.02 -15.65 -4.45
C ALA A 164 11.20 -15.67 -5.74
N PHE A 165 11.83 -15.37 -6.88
CA PHE A 165 11.21 -15.49 -8.19
C PHE A 165 10.75 -16.93 -8.46
N LEU A 166 11.68 -17.90 -8.34
CA LEU A 166 11.41 -19.31 -8.64
C LEU A 166 10.36 -19.93 -7.70
N ILE A 167 10.46 -19.67 -6.40
CA ILE A 167 9.58 -20.26 -5.38
C ILE A 167 8.16 -19.69 -5.50
N ASN A 168 8.01 -18.40 -5.81
CA ASN A 168 6.69 -17.79 -5.91
C ASN A 168 6.04 -17.95 -7.31
N LEU A 169 6.79 -18.43 -8.32
CA LEU A 169 6.30 -18.60 -9.69
C LEU A 169 5.05 -19.50 -9.82
N PRO A 170 4.94 -20.66 -9.12
CA PRO A 170 3.79 -21.56 -9.24
C PRO A 170 2.50 -20.98 -8.63
N PHE A 171 2.63 -20.03 -7.70
CA PHE A 171 1.51 -19.50 -6.93
C PHE A 171 1.00 -18.22 -7.57
N ARG A 172 -0.10 -18.30 -8.35
CA ARG A 172 -0.70 -17.13 -9.04
C ARG A 172 -0.90 -15.91 -8.12
N GLY A 173 -1.38 -16.15 -6.90
CA GLY A 173 -1.60 -15.11 -5.89
C GLY A 173 -0.32 -14.54 -5.27
N ARG A 174 0.84 -15.18 -5.43
CA ARG A 174 2.13 -14.77 -4.84
C ARG A 174 3.21 -14.38 -5.85
N ARG A 175 2.89 -14.39 -7.16
CA ARG A 175 3.85 -14.11 -8.23
C ARG A 175 4.71 -12.88 -7.91
N TYR A 176 6.01 -13.10 -7.91
CA TYR A 176 7.05 -12.14 -7.67
C TYR A 176 7.89 -12.00 -8.95
N PRO A 177 8.19 -10.78 -9.44
CA PRO A 177 7.77 -9.48 -8.94
C PRO A 177 6.28 -9.20 -9.17
N ALA A 178 5.74 -8.23 -8.44
CA ALA A 178 4.32 -7.85 -8.51
C ALA A 178 3.86 -7.44 -9.92
N ALA A 179 4.77 -6.97 -10.77
CA ALA A 179 4.49 -6.65 -12.18
C ALA A 179 3.91 -7.83 -12.98
N PHE A 180 4.17 -9.08 -12.58
CA PHE A 180 3.60 -10.28 -13.22
C PHE A 180 2.16 -10.60 -12.80
N GLN A 181 1.59 -9.81 -11.88
CA GLN A 181 0.18 -9.90 -11.48
C GLN A 181 -0.71 -8.90 -12.20
N TRP A 182 -0.47 -8.63 -13.49
CA TRP A 182 -1.37 -7.79 -14.28
C TRP A 182 -2.77 -8.42 -14.35
N GLN A 183 -3.63 -8.04 -13.40
CA GLN A 183 -5.04 -8.37 -13.43
C GLN A 183 -5.71 -7.44 -14.44
N ARG A 184 -6.54 -8.03 -15.30
CA ARG A 184 -7.40 -7.32 -16.22
C ARG A 184 -8.34 -6.45 -15.38
N ARG A 185 -8.11 -5.13 -15.35
CA ARG A 185 -8.96 -4.18 -14.61
C ARG A 185 -10.38 -4.29 -15.15
N ALA A 186 -11.26 -4.93 -14.39
CA ALA A 186 -12.70 -4.76 -14.59
C ALA A 186 -13.06 -3.31 -14.23
N ALA A 187 -14.05 -2.74 -14.91
CA ALA A 187 -14.60 -1.46 -14.51
C ALA A 187 -15.09 -1.57 -13.06
N LEU A 188 -14.68 -0.62 -12.21
CA LEU A 188 -15.19 -0.57 -10.83
C LEU A 188 -16.70 -0.32 -10.88
N PRO A 189 -17.51 -1.03 -10.08
CA PRO A 189 -18.92 -0.73 -9.98
C PRO A 189 -19.10 0.71 -9.48
N PRO A 190 -20.09 1.47 -9.98
CA PRO A 190 -20.43 2.74 -9.40
C PRO A 190 -20.94 2.50 -7.97
N ASN A 191 -20.37 3.22 -6.99
CA ASN A 191 -20.74 3.19 -5.57
C ASN A 191 -20.29 1.96 -4.78
N VAL A 192 -19.04 1.98 -4.29
CA VAL A 192 -18.51 0.97 -3.35
C VAL A 192 -18.79 1.44 -1.91
N ALA A 193 -19.51 0.64 -1.12
CA ALA A 193 -19.77 0.95 0.29
C ALA A 193 -18.58 0.54 1.18
N ARG A 194 -18.48 1.16 2.36
CA ARG A 194 -17.47 0.82 3.37
C ARG A 194 -17.49 -0.66 3.78
N SER A 195 -18.69 -1.26 3.86
CA SER A 195 -18.87 -2.69 4.11
C SER A 195 -18.26 -3.58 3.02
N ASP A 196 -18.31 -3.13 1.77
CA ASP A 196 -17.78 -3.86 0.61
C ASP A 196 -16.25 -3.82 0.62
N VAL A 197 -15.66 -2.67 0.99
CA VAL A 197 -14.21 -2.53 1.21
C VAL A 197 -13.75 -3.45 2.33
N ARG A 198 -14.48 -3.47 3.46
CA ARG A 198 -14.15 -4.36 4.59
C ARG A 198 -14.26 -5.84 4.23
N PHE A 199 -15.26 -6.22 3.45
CA PHE A 199 -15.40 -7.58 2.93
C PHE A 199 -14.23 -7.94 1.99
N ALA A 200 -13.90 -7.07 1.02
CA ALA A 200 -12.79 -7.28 0.11
C ALA A 200 -11.44 -7.41 0.85
N LEU A 201 -11.20 -6.57 1.87
CA LEU A 201 -10.03 -6.68 2.74
C LEU A 201 -9.97 -8.02 3.48
N SER A 202 -11.11 -8.58 3.89
CA SER A 202 -11.14 -9.89 4.54
C SER A 202 -10.83 -11.07 3.60
N GLU A 203 -11.13 -10.93 2.31
CA GLU A 203 -10.81 -11.92 1.27
C GLU A 203 -9.36 -11.81 0.77
N MET A 204 -8.77 -10.62 0.86
CA MET A 204 -7.38 -10.37 0.50
C MET A 204 -6.43 -11.03 1.51
N ASN A 205 -6.04 -12.27 1.22
CA ASN A 205 -5.04 -13.05 1.96
C ASN A 205 -3.60 -12.52 1.75
N THR A 206 -3.38 -11.21 1.85
CA THR A 206 -2.07 -10.57 1.68
C THR A 206 -1.87 -9.53 2.77
N PHE A 207 -0.63 -9.41 3.26
CA PHE A 207 -0.25 -8.27 4.09
C PHE A 207 -0.27 -7.01 3.22
N MET A 208 -1.20 -6.10 3.48
CA MET A 208 -1.25 -4.78 2.87
C MET A 208 -1.20 -3.72 3.97
N ASP A 209 -0.25 -2.81 3.87
CA ASP A 209 -0.08 -1.69 4.80
C ASP A 209 -1.00 -0.53 4.40
N ILE A 210 -2.30 -0.79 4.32
CA ILE A 210 -3.34 0.20 4.05
C ILE A 210 -4.55 -0.13 4.92
N ASN A 211 -5.00 0.84 5.72
CA ASN A 211 -6.19 0.66 6.55
C ASN A 211 -7.48 0.94 5.74
N GLU A 212 -8.63 0.61 6.31
CA GLU A 212 -9.95 0.82 5.69
C GLU A 212 -10.25 2.31 5.42
N ASP A 213 -9.91 3.21 6.34
CA ASP A 213 -10.10 4.65 6.22
C ASP A 213 -9.23 5.26 5.11
N ASP A 214 -8.00 4.78 4.91
CA ASP A 214 -7.09 5.20 3.85
C ASP A 214 -7.65 4.81 2.47
N LEU A 215 -8.23 3.61 2.35
CA LEU A 215 -8.90 3.18 1.12
C LEU A 215 -10.13 4.02 0.83
N MET A 216 -10.95 4.30 1.85
CA MET A 216 -12.10 5.20 1.71
C MET A 216 -11.65 6.59 1.28
N ARG A 217 -10.58 7.13 1.89
CA ARG A 217 -10.00 8.42 1.50
C ARG A 217 -9.48 8.42 0.06
N ILE A 218 -8.82 7.35 -0.37
CA ILE A 218 -8.38 7.20 -1.77
C ILE A 218 -9.59 7.19 -2.71
N TYR A 219 -10.64 6.45 -2.36
CA TYR A 219 -11.87 6.38 -3.14
C TYR A 219 -12.56 7.75 -3.23
N GLU A 220 -12.67 8.49 -2.12
CA GLU A 220 -13.20 9.86 -2.11
C GLU A 220 -12.38 10.82 -2.97
N LEU A 221 -11.04 10.77 -2.87
CA LEU A 221 -10.15 11.61 -3.69
C LEU A 221 -10.30 11.27 -5.18
N ALA A 222 -10.34 9.98 -5.52
CA ALA A 222 -10.54 9.52 -6.89
C ALA A 222 -11.91 9.94 -7.43
N ARG A 223 -12.95 9.83 -6.60
CA ARG A 223 -14.30 10.24 -6.95
C ARG A 223 -14.41 11.75 -7.13
N ARG A 224 -13.89 12.57 -6.21
CA ARG A 224 -13.85 14.05 -6.40
C ARG A 224 -13.12 14.45 -7.68
N HIS A 225 -12.04 13.76 -8.04
CA HIS A 225 -11.32 14.01 -9.29
C HIS A 225 -12.14 13.60 -10.52
N ALA A 226 -12.79 12.44 -10.48
CA ALA A 226 -13.67 11.95 -11.55
C ALA A 226 -14.96 12.78 -11.67
N ASP A 227 -15.45 13.32 -10.55
CA ASP A 227 -16.64 14.15 -10.48
C ASP A 227 -16.41 15.47 -11.23
N GLY A 228 -15.15 15.90 -11.37
CA GLY A 228 -14.75 17.06 -12.14
C GLY A 228 -15.23 18.35 -11.47
N SER A 229 -14.43 19.40 -11.55
CA SER A 229 -14.81 20.76 -11.14
C SER A 229 -15.88 21.38 -12.06
N GLY A 230 -16.75 20.58 -12.68
CA GLY A 230 -17.90 21.03 -13.46
C GLY A 230 -19.05 21.32 -12.52
N GLY A 231 -18.94 22.42 -11.77
CA GLY A 231 -19.99 22.87 -10.86
C GLY A 231 -21.32 22.98 -11.61
N ILE A 232 -22.36 22.38 -11.04
CA ILE A 232 -23.72 22.49 -11.54
C ILE A 232 -24.12 23.96 -11.46
N THR A 233 -24.53 24.51 -12.59
CA THR A 233 -24.97 25.89 -12.68
C THR A 233 -26.49 25.97 -12.46
N PRO A 234 -27.03 27.15 -12.10
CA PRO A 234 -28.48 27.32 -12.00
C PRO A 234 -29.25 26.93 -13.29
N VAL A 235 -28.59 26.97 -14.45
CA VAL A 235 -29.17 26.63 -15.76
C VAL A 235 -29.41 25.12 -15.90
N ASP A 236 -28.66 24.30 -15.16
CA ASP A 236 -28.78 22.84 -15.18
C ASP A 236 -29.97 22.34 -14.34
N LEU A 237 -30.54 23.18 -13.47
CA LEU A 237 -31.64 22.86 -12.57
C LEU A 237 -33.00 22.91 -13.29
N GLN A 238 -33.24 21.98 -14.20
CA GLN A 238 -34.50 21.89 -14.94
C GLN A 238 -35.56 21.06 -14.18
N ILE A 239 -36.82 21.43 -14.36
CA ILE A 239 -37.97 20.71 -13.78
C ILE A 239 -38.00 19.27 -14.30
N GLY A 240 -38.19 18.30 -13.39
CA GLY A 240 -38.21 16.87 -13.70
C GLY A 240 -36.83 16.21 -13.76
N CYS A 241 -35.74 16.97 -13.60
CA CYS A 241 -34.41 16.40 -13.45
C CYS A 241 -34.18 15.90 -12.02
N PHE A 242 -33.35 14.86 -11.89
CA PHE A 242 -32.98 14.26 -10.61
C PHE A 242 -31.51 14.50 -10.32
N PHE A 243 -31.23 14.81 -9.06
CA PHE A 243 -29.88 15.13 -8.58
C PHE A 243 -29.58 14.36 -7.30
N SER A 244 -28.32 13.95 -7.14
CA SER A 244 -27.86 13.29 -5.92
C SER A 244 -26.84 14.14 -5.20
N ASN A 245 -26.87 14.11 -3.86
CA ASN A 245 -25.81 14.66 -3.02
C ASN A 245 -24.52 13.84 -3.05
N GLY A 246 -24.57 12.63 -3.60
CA GLY A 246 -23.41 11.75 -3.68
C GLY A 246 -22.92 11.22 -2.32
N GLU A 247 -23.68 11.41 -1.25
CA GLU A 247 -23.38 10.82 0.06
C GLU A 247 -23.63 9.30 0.05
N PHE A 248 -23.38 8.61 1.17
CA PHE A 248 -23.54 7.14 1.27
C PHE A 248 -24.49 6.72 2.39
N GLY A 249 -25.07 5.52 2.25
CA GLY A 249 -25.91 4.91 3.27
C GLY A 249 -27.14 5.76 3.59
N ASN A 250 -27.38 6.02 4.87
CA ASN A 250 -28.52 6.82 5.33
C ASN A 250 -28.41 8.31 5.00
N ALA A 251 -27.24 8.81 4.59
CA ALA A 251 -27.10 10.20 4.15
C ALA A 251 -27.32 10.35 2.63
N TRP A 252 -27.36 9.25 1.88
CA TRP A 252 -27.55 9.29 0.43
C TRP A 252 -28.98 9.68 0.09
N GLU A 253 -29.11 10.72 -0.72
CA GLU A 253 -30.39 11.25 -1.15
C GLU A 253 -30.41 11.53 -2.66
N VAL A 254 -31.59 11.35 -3.25
CA VAL A 254 -31.91 11.76 -4.62
C VAL A 254 -33.11 12.69 -4.59
N ARG A 255 -32.97 13.87 -5.15
CA ARG A 255 -34.01 14.92 -5.20
C ARG A 255 -34.44 15.18 -6.64
N GLU A 256 -35.74 15.19 -6.85
CA GLU A 256 -36.41 15.58 -8.10
C GLU A 256 -36.76 17.07 -8.04
N ILE A 257 -36.43 17.84 -9.08
CA ILE A 257 -36.82 19.25 -9.13
C ILE A 257 -38.29 19.39 -9.55
N LEU A 258 -39.06 20.08 -8.72
CA LEU A 258 -40.45 20.42 -8.95
C LEU A 258 -40.60 21.88 -9.41
N PRO A 259 -41.76 22.25 -9.97
CA PRO A 259 -42.07 23.65 -10.26
C PRO A 259 -41.95 24.51 -8.98
N ALA A 260 -41.01 25.47 -9.01
CA ALA A 260 -40.74 26.38 -7.91
C ALA A 260 -41.86 27.43 -7.74
N ALA A 261 -42.04 27.92 -6.51
CA ALA A 261 -42.99 29.00 -6.21
C ALA A 261 -42.41 30.42 -6.37
N GLY A 262 -41.09 30.57 -6.61
CA GLY A 262 -40.41 31.86 -6.67
C GLY A 262 -39.13 31.84 -7.50
N HIS A 263 -38.56 33.04 -7.77
CA HIS A 263 -37.49 33.27 -8.74
C HIS A 263 -36.08 32.81 -8.30
N ASP A 264 -35.87 32.54 -6.99
CA ASP A 264 -34.60 32.11 -6.39
C ASP A 264 -34.78 30.94 -5.40
N GLN A 265 -35.81 30.13 -5.64
CA GLN A 265 -36.09 28.95 -4.84
C GLN A 265 -36.16 27.70 -5.71
N VAL A 266 -35.69 26.60 -5.15
CA VAL A 266 -35.83 25.26 -5.73
C VAL A 266 -36.76 24.48 -4.82
N ARG A 267 -37.91 24.09 -5.36
CA ARG A 267 -38.79 23.11 -4.72
C ARG A 267 -38.38 21.73 -5.21
N TYR A 268 -38.24 20.77 -4.30
CA TYR A 268 -37.81 19.43 -4.66
C TYR A 268 -38.57 18.36 -3.90
N ARG A 269 -38.65 17.17 -4.50
CA ARG A 269 -39.16 15.96 -3.83
C ARG A 269 -38.01 14.99 -3.58
N ILE A 270 -37.90 14.49 -2.36
CA ILE A 270 -36.93 13.45 -2.01
C ILE A 270 -37.43 12.13 -2.60
N SER A 271 -36.85 11.70 -3.71
CA SER A 271 -37.20 10.46 -4.39
C SER A 271 -36.59 9.22 -3.72
N VAL A 272 -35.40 9.39 -3.14
CA VAL A 272 -34.69 8.37 -2.36
C VAL A 272 -34.00 9.07 -1.20
N GLY A 273 -34.08 8.49 0.00
CA GLY A 273 -33.47 9.04 1.21
C GLY A 273 -34.24 8.69 2.48
N PRO A 274 -33.75 9.11 3.67
CA PRO A 274 -34.44 8.90 4.96
C PRO A 274 -35.84 9.50 4.99
N LEU A 275 -36.03 10.60 4.27
CA LEU A 275 -37.28 11.35 4.15
C LEU A 275 -37.93 11.13 2.78
N GLY A 276 -37.81 9.91 2.23
CA GLY A 276 -38.36 9.57 0.92
C GLY A 276 -39.86 9.87 0.81
N GLY A 277 -40.23 10.65 -0.21
CA GLY A 277 -41.59 11.12 -0.46
C GLY A 277 -41.89 12.54 0.04
N GLU A 278 -41.04 13.11 0.92
CA GLU A 278 -41.23 14.47 1.41
C GLU A 278 -40.86 15.53 0.35
N ILE A 279 -41.50 16.69 0.47
CA ILE A 279 -41.26 17.86 -0.39
C ILE A 279 -40.57 18.93 0.46
N GLY A 280 -39.45 19.43 -0.04
CA GLY A 280 -38.68 20.50 0.58
C GLY A 280 -38.52 21.70 -0.35
N GLU A 281 -38.11 22.82 0.25
CA GLU A 281 -37.74 24.05 -0.46
C GLU A 281 -36.39 24.55 0.06
N SER A 282 -35.56 25.05 -0.85
CA SER A 282 -34.29 25.71 -0.52
C SER A 282 -34.01 26.83 -1.50
N THR A 283 -33.01 27.66 -1.21
CA THR A 283 -32.49 28.59 -2.23
C THR A 283 -31.76 27.83 -3.33
N VAL A 284 -31.59 28.45 -4.50
CA VAL A 284 -30.81 27.88 -5.62
C VAL A 284 -29.37 27.61 -5.18
N SER A 285 -28.74 28.55 -4.47
CA SER A 285 -27.36 28.39 -3.98
C SER A 285 -27.22 27.21 -3.02
N GLN A 286 -28.13 27.08 -2.04
CA GLN A 286 -28.10 25.96 -1.09
C GLN A 286 -28.32 24.62 -1.77
N PHE A 287 -29.15 24.59 -2.82
CA PHE A 287 -29.37 23.38 -3.58
C PHE A 287 -28.11 23.01 -4.37
N ILE A 288 -27.49 23.96 -5.07
CA ILE A 288 -26.24 23.72 -5.82
C ILE A 288 -25.13 23.22 -4.90
N ASP A 289 -24.96 23.81 -3.71
CA ASP A 289 -23.99 23.36 -2.72
C ASP A 289 -24.26 21.93 -2.22
N TRP A 290 -25.51 21.50 -2.23
CA TRP A 290 -25.92 20.15 -1.85
C TRP A 290 -25.73 19.13 -2.99
N VAL A 291 -25.78 19.53 -4.27
CA VAL A 291 -25.71 18.59 -5.39
C VAL A 291 -24.27 18.17 -5.69
N ALA A 292 -24.04 16.86 -5.83
CA ALA A 292 -22.82 16.30 -6.39
C ALA A 292 -22.92 16.06 -7.92
N TYR A 293 -24.00 15.45 -8.40
CA TYR A 293 -24.19 15.16 -9.83
C TYR A 293 -25.65 14.86 -10.23
N PRO A 294 -26.00 15.05 -11.52
CA PRO A 294 -27.28 14.61 -12.07
C PRO A 294 -27.38 13.09 -12.19
N VAL A 295 -28.58 12.55 -11.99
CA VAL A 295 -28.89 11.12 -12.07
C VAL A 295 -30.13 10.87 -12.91
N THR A 296 -30.21 9.69 -13.52
CA THR A 296 -31.40 9.17 -14.20
C THR A 296 -31.85 7.87 -13.54
N LYS A 297 -33.15 7.61 -13.58
CA LYS A 297 -33.71 6.35 -13.07
C LYS A 297 -33.67 5.31 -14.19
N ASP A 298 -32.98 4.20 -13.95
CA ASP A 298 -32.94 3.03 -14.84
C ASP A 298 -33.51 1.81 -14.09
N ALA A 299 -34.78 1.50 -14.40
CA ALA A 299 -35.61 0.53 -13.70
C ALA A 299 -35.64 0.76 -12.17
N ASP A 300 -34.91 -0.07 -11.41
CA ASP A 300 -34.82 -0.01 -9.94
C ASP A 300 -33.51 0.62 -9.44
N SER A 301 -32.69 1.17 -10.33
CA SER A 301 -31.36 1.73 -10.00
C SER A 301 -31.21 3.18 -10.48
N TRP A 302 -30.40 3.96 -9.77
CA TRP A 302 -30.04 5.32 -10.16
C TRP A 302 -28.68 5.33 -10.83
N LYS A 303 -28.64 5.82 -12.07
CA LYS A 303 -27.40 5.94 -12.85
C LYS A 303 -27.03 7.39 -13.01
N ARG A 304 -25.74 7.70 -12.86
CA ARG A 304 -25.22 9.04 -13.10
C ARG A 304 -25.38 9.40 -14.57
N MET A 305 -25.87 10.61 -14.85
CA MET A 305 -25.77 11.18 -16.20
C MET A 305 -24.34 11.67 -16.39
N THR A 306 -23.54 10.96 -17.18
CA THR A 306 -22.28 11.51 -17.69
C THR A 306 -22.62 12.54 -18.73
N SER A 307 -22.14 13.79 -18.61
CA SER A 307 -22.22 14.75 -19.71
C SER A 307 -21.60 14.13 -20.94
N THR A 308 -22.43 13.68 -21.88
CA THR A 308 -22.03 13.51 -23.26
C THR A 308 -21.83 14.89 -23.83
N ASN A 309 -20.57 15.29 -23.95
CA ASN A 309 -20.04 16.08 -25.06
C ASN A 309 -18.60 15.64 -25.31
#